data_AF-A0A976CCH7-F1
#
_entry.id   AF-A0A976CCH7-F1
#
_cell.length_a   1.000
_cell.length_b   1.000
_cell.length_c   1.000
_cell.angle_alpha   90.00
_cell.angle_beta   90.00
_cell.angle_gamma   90.00
#
_symmetry.space_group_name_H-M   'P 1'
#
loop_
_entity.id
_entity.type
_entity.pdbx_description
1 polymer ?
#
loop_
_entity_poly.entity_id
_entity_poly.type
_entity_poly.pdbx_seq_one_letter_code
_entity_poly.pdbx_strand_id
1 'polypeptide(L)'
;MKKKYVLMAILCLYTTYITAQYRFDYKNFAKSQGITLEGNAYKDNKNIVLTNSELSQRGGLWHTQQKVNIKHGFKTEFTFRIHKNDISWETNVTGADGIAFVFHNNSTAVDQGLVGGGIGYEGIKNSVAVELDTWANDDENDNHIAIQSKGADQNVATIGATLVRNAILPVVLKDGKVHKVNIEYKDKKMLIFLNGNKVIDKEIDLATTINLENNEKMWIGFTSSTGAAFSQHEIHSWSFEEYLEKPVVVENKPIVIEKPKTLEDRTIVGKNKIKVKSRKITLEVWDQGLEDGDIISLNYNNKWILENFTIKKRKKIIEIDLEGKNNYLILHAINLGSSPPNTVAIAIKDGKKTHKTFLNSNMKASDSIEIMYEEK
;
A
#
# COMPACT_ATOMS: atom_id res chain seq x y z
N MET A 1 -4.72 -35.44 -43.69
CA MET A 1 -4.36 -34.10 -43.19
C MET A 1 -4.42 -34.10 -41.67
N LYS A 2 -3.29 -34.12 -40.96
CA LYS A 2 -3.25 -34.13 -39.48
C LYS A 2 -3.15 -32.69 -38.99
N LYS A 3 -4.20 -32.17 -38.35
CA LYS A 3 -4.16 -30.90 -37.61
C LYS A 3 -3.38 -31.13 -36.31
N LYS A 4 -2.19 -30.52 -36.18
CA LYS A 4 -1.46 -30.41 -34.92
C LYS A 4 -2.12 -29.31 -34.09
N TYR A 5 -2.71 -29.66 -32.95
CA TYR A 5 -3.09 -28.69 -31.94
C TYR A 5 -1.83 -28.37 -31.13
N VAL A 6 -1.34 -27.14 -31.25
CA VAL A 6 -0.28 -26.60 -30.40
C VAL A 6 -0.94 -26.13 -29.11
N LEU A 7 -0.64 -26.81 -28.00
CA LEU A 7 -1.06 -26.40 -26.67
C LEU A 7 -0.23 -25.16 -26.30
N MET A 8 -0.87 -23.99 -26.31
CA MET A 8 -0.24 -22.74 -25.92
C MET A 8 -0.27 -22.65 -24.39
N ALA A 9 0.89 -22.87 -23.76
CA ALA A 9 1.06 -22.63 -22.34
C ALA A 9 0.92 -21.12 -22.07
N ILE A 10 -0.17 -20.72 -21.41
CA ILE A 10 -0.35 -19.34 -20.94
C ILE A 10 0.57 -19.17 -19.74
N LEU A 11 1.77 -18.65 -19.98
CA LEU A 11 2.65 -18.14 -18.94
C LEU A 11 2.06 -16.80 -18.48
N CYS A 12 1.24 -16.79 -17.42
CA CYS A 12 0.87 -15.55 -16.75
C CYS A 12 2.11 -14.95 -16.09
N LEU A 13 2.83 -14.12 -16.84
CA LEU A 13 3.84 -13.21 -16.30
C LEU A 13 3.10 -12.11 -15.53
N TYR A 14 2.96 -12.29 -14.21
CA TYR A 14 2.57 -11.20 -13.33
C TYR A 14 3.71 -10.18 -13.32
N THR A 15 3.54 -9.09 -14.07
CA THR A 15 4.41 -7.92 -13.96
C THR A 15 4.01 -7.19 -12.69
N THR A 16 4.82 -7.30 -11.64
CA THR A 16 4.69 -6.46 -10.46
C THR A 16 5.18 -5.07 -10.82
N TYR A 17 4.26 -4.11 -10.96
CA TYR A 17 4.63 -2.70 -11.01
C TYR A 17 5.02 -2.29 -9.59
N ILE A 18 6.32 -2.14 -9.34
CA ILE A 18 6.80 -1.43 -8.15
C ILE A 18 6.53 0.05 -8.42
N THR A 19 5.52 0.63 -7.77
CA THR A 19 5.36 2.08 -7.73
C THR A 19 6.57 2.64 -6.98
N ALA A 20 7.37 3.47 -7.66
CA ALA A 20 8.49 4.13 -7.02
C ALA A 20 7.98 5.11 -5.97
N GLN A 21 8.59 5.09 -4.79
CA GLN A 21 8.27 6.00 -3.69
C GLN A 21 8.56 7.44 -4.11
N TYR A 22 7.56 8.32 -4.06
CA TYR A 22 7.84 9.74 -4.23
C TYR A 22 8.41 10.33 -2.94
N ARG A 23 9.51 11.07 -3.08
CA ARG A 23 10.17 11.75 -1.97
C ARG A 23 11.01 12.93 -2.45
N PHE A 24 11.23 13.88 -1.56
CA PHE A 24 12.25 14.91 -1.70
C PHE A 24 12.93 15.17 -0.36
N ASP A 25 14.16 15.72 -0.41
CA ASP A 25 14.97 15.97 0.77
C ASP A 25 15.85 17.21 0.58
N TYR A 26 15.31 18.36 0.99
CA TYR A 26 16.05 19.61 1.06
C TYR A 26 16.79 19.67 2.39
N LYS A 27 18.05 19.20 2.42
CA LYS A 27 18.96 19.43 3.55
C LYS A 27 19.19 20.92 3.84
N ASN A 28 19.04 21.72 2.79
CA ASN A 28 18.87 23.16 2.77
C ASN A 28 18.31 23.56 1.38
N PHE A 29 18.07 24.84 1.17
CA PHE A 29 17.42 25.36 -0.03
C PHE A 29 18.37 25.95 -1.08
N ALA A 30 19.69 25.83 -0.94
CA ALA A 30 20.64 26.40 -1.91
C ALA A 30 20.44 25.86 -3.34
N LYS A 31 20.04 24.59 -3.47
CA LYS A 31 19.76 23.92 -4.76
C LYS A 31 18.34 23.38 -4.86
N SER A 32 17.39 23.93 -4.10
CA SER A 32 15.99 23.50 -4.17
C SER A 32 15.38 23.79 -5.56
N GLN A 33 14.58 22.85 -6.04
CA GLN A 33 13.79 22.91 -7.27
C GLN A 33 12.36 22.48 -6.96
N GLY A 34 11.40 22.77 -7.83
CA GLY A 34 10.01 22.34 -7.61
C GLY A 34 9.36 22.95 -6.37
N ILE A 35 9.81 24.15 -5.99
CA ILE A 35 9.22 24.97 -4.95
C ILE A 35 8.87 26.36 -5.52
N THR A 36 7.86 27.00 -4.95
CA THR A 36 7.48 28.39 -5.23
C THR A 36 7.46 29.17 -3.93
N LEU A 37 8.04 30.38 -3.94
CA LEU A 37 7.99 31.34 -2.85
C LEU A 37 6.98 32.44 -3.17
N GLU A 38 6.23 32.86 -2.17
CA GLU A 38 5.09 33.77 -2.36
C GLU A 38 5.05 34.85 -1.27
N GLY A 39 4.46 35.99 -1.62
CA GLY A 39 4.41 37.16 -0.74
C GLY A 39 5.80 37.67 -0.39
N ASN A 40 6.06 37.85 0.91
CA ASN A 40 7.34 38.33 1.43
C ASN A 40 8.42 37.23 1.52
N ALA A 41 8.09 35.98 1.18
CA ALA A 41 9.05 34.89 1.32
C ALA A 41 10.19 35.00 0.28
N TYR A 42 11.43 34.80 0.73
CA TYR A 42 12.61 34.79 -0.13
C TYR A 42 13.64 33.76 0.34
N LYS A 43 14.58 33.45 -0.55
CA LYS A 43 15.70 32.56 -0.25
C LYS A 43 16.89 33.40 0.24
N ASP A 44 17.26 33.25 1.50
CA ASP A 44 18.51 33.77 2.05
C ASP A 44 19.57 32.65 2.06
N ASN A 45 20.44 32.66 1.06
CA ASN A 45 21.49 31.66 0.86
C ASN A 45 20.96 30.21 0.85
N LYS A 46 20.98 29.58 2.02
CA LYS A 46 20.63 28.17 2.25
C LYS A 46 19.25 28.02 2.89
N ASN A 47 18.65 29.09 3.40
CA ASN A 47 17.38 29.05 4.14
C ASN A 47 16.28 29.74 3.34
N ILE A 48 15.03 29.42 3.65
CA ILE A 48 13.88 30.23 3.23
C ILE A 48 13.47 31.09 4.41
N VAL A 49 13.43 32.41 4.19
CA VAL A 49 12.79 33.36 5.10
C VAL A 49 11.35 33.49 4.63
N LEU A 50 10.37 33.17 5.47
CA LEU A 50 8.95 33.32 5.15
C LEU A 50 8.52 34.78 5.37
N THR A 51 8.94 35.38 6.48
CA THR A 51 8.66 36.78 6.82
C THR A 51 9.86 37.39 7.53
N ASN A 52 10.09 38.69 7.35
CA ASN A 52 11.06 39.46 8.13
C ASN A 52 10.42 39.96 9.43
N SER A 53 11.25 40.51 10.33
CA SER A 53 10.83 41.23 11.53
C SER A 53 10.24 42.61 11.18
N GLU A 54 9.13 42.61 10.43
CA GLU A 54 8.41 43.78 9.95
C GLU A 54 6.91 43.60 10.14
N LEU A 55 6.15 44.69 10.06
CA LEU A 55 4.69 44.66 10.22
C LEU A 55 4.00 44.01 9.03
N SER A 56 2.89 43.33 9.34
CA SER A 56 1.89 42.90 8.35
C SER A 56 2.47 42.13 7.17
N GLN A 57 3.50 41.32 7.40
CA GLN A 57 4.11 40.46 6.40
C GLN A 57 3.29 39.18 6.23
N ARG A 58 3.38 38.58 5.05
CA ARG A 58 2.89 37.22 4.79
C ARG A 58 3.79 36.54 3.77
N GLY A 59 4.24 35.33 4.10
CA GLY A 59 5.06 34.52 3.21
C GLY A 59 4.52 33.12 3.02
N GLY A 60 4.80 32.55 1.84
CA GLY A 60 4.52 31.17 1.52
C GLY A 60 5.72 30.45 0.90
N LEU A 61 5.88 29.17 1.23
CA LEU A 61 6.78 28.22 0.57
C LEU A 61 5.97 26.99 0.15
N TRP A 62 5.75 26.80 -1.14
CA TRP A 62 4.90 25.74 -1.66
C TRP A 62 5.70 24.69 -2.43
N HIS A 63 5.38 23.40 -2.24
CA HIS A 63 5.89 22.35 -3.12
C HIS A 63 5.05 22.29 -4.40
N THR A 64 5.64 22.69 -5.51
CA THR A 64 4.92 22.89 -6.78
C THR A 64 5.31 21.89 -7.87
N GLN A 65 6.24 20.97 -7.59
CA GLN A 65 6.62 19.92 -8.53
C GLN A 65 5.43 19.01 -8.89
N GLN A 66 4.68 18.56 -7.88
CA GLN A 66 3.46 17.77 -8.01
C GLN A 66 2.70 17.70 -6.68
N LYS A 67 1.41 17.33 -6.74
CA LYS A 67 0.67 16.91 -5.54
C LYS A 67 1.28 15.64 -4.94
N VAL A 68 1.31 15.56 -3.62
CA VAL A 68 1.79 14.38 -2.87
C VAL A 68 0.65 13.40 -2.61
N ASN A 69 0.94 12.10 -2.66
CA ASN A 69 -0.01 11.02 -2.40
C ASN A 69 -0.06 10.65 -0.91
N ILE A 70 -1.26 10.45 -0.36
CA ILE A 70 -1.50 10.06 1.04
C ILE A 70 -2.07 8.65 1.22
N LYS A 71 -2.29 7.89 0.13
CA LYS A 71 -3.00 6.60 0.12
C LYS A 71 -2.53 5.63 1.20
N HIS A 72 -1.22 5.50 1.38
CA HIS A 72 -0.60 4.61 2.36
C HIS A 72 -0.04 5.36 3.57
N GLY A 73 -0.24 6.68 3.62
CA GLY A 73 0.37 7.60 4.56
C GLY A 73 1.64 8.26 4.03
N PHE A 74 2.23 9.12 4.85
CA PHE A 74 3.47 9.83 4.56
C PHE A 74 4.20 10.21 5.83
N LYS A 75 5.45 10.63 5.65
CA LYS A 75 6.24 11.35 6.65
C LYS A 75 6.78 12.63 6.06
N THR A 76 6.75 13.71 6.84
CA THR A 76 7.43 14.97 6.52
C THR A 76 8.24 15.44 7.72
N GLU A 77 9.43 15.96 7.46
CA GLU A 77 10.31 16.54 8.47
C GLU A 77 10.80 17.89 7.99
N PHE A 78 10.75 18.89 8.87
CA PHE A 78 11.33 20.19 8.60
C PHE A 78 12.00 20.77 9.84
N THR A 79 12.96 21.67 9.60
CA THR A 79 13.56 22.47 10.65
C THR A 79 13.23 23.93 10.42
N PHE A 80 12.91 24.63 11.51
CA PHE A 80 12.50 26.02 11.48
C PHE A 80 13.21 26.81 12.57
N ARG A 81 13.22 28.13 12.42
CA ARG A 81 13.63 29.08 13.47
C ARG A 81 12.64 30.24 13.48
N ILE A 82 12.16 30.59 14.68
CA ILE A 82 11.46 31.84 14.94
C ILE A 82 12.38 32.68 15.81
N HIS A 83 12.72 33.88 15.34
CA HIS A 83 13.65 34.77 16.05
C HIS A 83 13.03 35.31 17.34
N LYS A 84 13.91 35.63 18.29
CA LYS A 84 13.55 36.15 19.62
C LYS A 84 13.71 37.68 19.66
N ASN A 85 13.02 38.33 20.60
CA ASN A 85 13.17 39.75 20.94
C ASN A 85 12.75 40.76 19.87
N ASP A 86 11.97 40.34 18.87
CA ASP A 86 11.35 41.28 17.94
C ASP A 86 10.16 41.98 18.63
N ILE A 87 10.15 43.32 18.58
CA ILE A 87 9.33 44.20 19.44
C ILE A 87 7.97 44.48 18.79
N SER A 88 6.88 44.35 19.54
CA SER A 88 5.54 44.81 19.15
C SER A 88 5.37 46.33 19.29
N TRP A 89 4.42 46.93 18.57
CA TRP A 89 3.98 48.31 18.86
C TRP A 89 3.22 48.44 20.18
N GLU A 90 2.73 47.33 20.72
CA GLU A 90 1.94 47.25 21.95
C GLU A 90 2.68 46.41 23.00
N THR A 91 3.35 47.08 23.94
CA THR A 91 3.89 46.62 25.25
C THR A 91 4.48 45.20 25.41
N ASN A 92 5.73 45.07 25.89
CA ASN A 92 6.35 43.93 26.60
C ASN A 92 6.14 42.47 26.10
N VAL A 93 5.48 42.24 24.95
CA VAL A 93 5.32 40.94 24.31
C VAL A 93 6.21 40.92 23.07
N THR A 94 7.04 39.88 22.94
CA THR A 94 7.99 39.76 21.82
C THR A 94 7.56 38.65 20.88
N GLY A 95 7.59 38.90 19.57
CA GLY A 95 7.43 37.89 18.51
C GLY A 95 6.00 37.42 18.24
N ALA A 96 5.63 37.39 16.97
CA ALA A 96 4.35 36.91 16.41
C ALA A 96 4.47 36.73 14.88
N ASP A 97 3.56 36.05 14.18
CA ASP A 97 2.41 35.29 14.72
C ASP A 97 2.69 33.79 14.70
N GLY A 98 3.45 33.30 13.73
CA GLY A 98 3.91 31.91 13.74
C GLY A 98 4.20 31.35 12.35
N ILE A 99 4.28 30.03 12.29
CA ILE A 99 4.45 29.25 11.05
C ILE A 99 3.35 28.20 11.00
N ALA A 100 2.75 27.97 9.84
CA ALA A 100 1.91 26.79 9.62
C ALA A 100 2.46 25.92 8.51
N PHE A 101 2.38 24.59 8.70
CA PHE A 101 2.51 23.62 7.61
C PHE A 101 1.11 23.28 7.11
N VAL A 102 0.84 23.55 5.83
CA VAL A 102 -0.51 23.53 5.27
C VAL A 102 -0.64 22.42 4.24
N PHE A 103 -1.71 21.65 4.39
CA PHE A 103 -2.24 20.72 3.39
C PHE A 103 -3.44 21.37 2.73
N HIS A 104 -3.55 21.38 1.40
CA HIS A 104 -4.78 21.84 0.76
C HIS A 104 -5.07 21.16 -0.58
N ASN A 105 -6.33 21.25 -1.01
CA ASN A 105 -6.80 20.73 -2.29
C ASN A 105 -7.46 21.78 -3.19
N ASN A 106 -6.78 22.93 -3.35
CA ASN A 106 -7.22 23.92 -4.33
C ASN A 106 -6.68 23.60 -5.73
N SER A 107 -7.23 24.29 -6.74
CA SER A 107 -6.84 24.09 -8.14
C SER A 107 -5.40 24.51 -8.41
N THR A 108 -4.91 25.52 -7.69
CA THR A 108 -3.52 25.99 -7.74
C THR A 108 -2.69 25.36 -6.63
N ALA A 109 -1.39 25.18 -6.90
CA ALA A 109 -0.42 24.67 -5.92
C ALA A 109 -0.01 25.70 -4.86
N VAL A 110 -0.33 26.97 -5.13
CA VAL A 110 -0.03 28.12 -4.30
C VAL A 110 -1.36 28.69 -3.82
N ASP A 111 -1.41 29.05 -2.53
CA ASP A 111 -2.47 29.83 -1.94
C ASP A 111 -1.90 30.73 -0.83
N GLN A 112 -2.63 31.79 -0.47
CA GLN A 112 -2.24 32.70 0.60
C GLN A 112 -3.46 33.15 1.40
N GLY A 113 -3.37 32.95 2.71
CA GLY A 113 -4.36 33.42 3.68
C GLY A 113 -4.12 34.84 4.19
N LEU A 114 -4.66 35.19 5.34
CA LEU A 114 -4.57 36.54 5.92
C LEU A 114 -3.24 36.78 6.69
N VAL A 115 -2.92 38.06 6.93
CA VAL A 115 -1.78 38.51 7.76
C VAL A 115 -2.12 38.41 9.26
N GLY A 116 -1.15 38.71 10.14
CA GLY A 116 -1.38 38.73 11.59
C GLY A 116 -1.68 37.34 12.15
N GLY A 117 -2.63 37.28 13.08
CA GLY A 117 -3.11 36.01 13.67
C GLY A 117 -3.65 34.99 12.67
N GLY A 118 -3.86 35.35 11.40
CA GLY A 118 -4.21 34.37 10.36
C GLY A 118 -3.08 33.42 9.93
N ILE A 119 -1.84 33.63 10.42
CA ILE A 119 -0.62 32.82 10.18
C ILE A 119 -0.38 32.51 8.68
N GLY A 120 -0.89 33.38 7.80
CA GLY A 120 -0.82 33.21 6.35
C GLY A 120 -1.66 32.08 5.76
N TYR A 121 -2.46 31.34 6.55
CA TYR A 121 -3.33 30.26 6.05
C TYR A 121 -4.83 30.53 6.21
N GLU A 122 -5.22 31.46 7.09
CA GLU A 122 -6.62 31.83 7.25
C GLU A 122 -7.22 32.32 5.92
N GLY A 123 -8.33 31.72 5.49
CA GLY A 123 -8.93 31.98 4.19
C GLY A 123 -8.69 30.88 3.15
N ILE A 124 -7.66 30.04 3.33
CA ILE A 124 -7.37 28.92 2.41
C ILE A 124 -8.45 27.85 2.56
N LYS A 125 -9.17 27.56 1.48
CA LYS A 125 -10.21 26.53 1.42
C LYS A 125 -9.63 25.13 1.31
N ASN A 126 -10.46 24.13 1.60
CA ASN A 126 -10.08 22.71 1.50
C ASN A 126 -8.73 22.46 2.18
N SER A 127 -8.54 22.94 3.41
CA SER A 127 -7.23 22.95 4.04
C SER A 127 -7.22 22.41 5.47
N VAL A 128 -6.07 21.85 5.83
CA VAL A 128 -5.68 21.53 7.19
C VAL A 128 -4.35 22.22 7.43
N ALA A 129 -4.27 23.02 8.49
CA ALA A 129 -3.04 23.69 8.91
C ALA A 129 -2.55 23.06 10.21
N VAL A 130 -1.26 22.72 10.25
CA VAL A 130 -0.53 22.45 11.49
C VAL A 130 0.17 23.74 11.87
N GLU A 131 -0.39 24.48 12.82
CA GLU A 131 0.18 25.76 13.25
C GLU A 131 1.20 25.57 14.38
N LEU A 132 2.24 26.40 14.34
CA LEU A 132 3.23 26.65 15.37
C LEU A 132 3.02 28.11 15.78
N ASP A 133 2.10 28.32 16.71
CA ASP A 133 1.60 29.64 17.07
C ASP A 133 2.43 30.24 18.20
N THR A 134 2.75 31.52 18.03
CA THR A 134 3.60 32.30 18.93
C THR A 134 2.92 33.54 19.49
N TRP A 135 1.62 33.72 19.25
CA TRP A 135 0.85 34.86 19.71
C TRP A 135 -0.46 34.41 20.38
N ALA A 136 -0.73 34.96 21.56
CA ALA A 136 -1.99 34.73 22.24
C ALA A 136 -3.07 35.61 21.59
N ASN A 137 -3.93 35.02 20.76
CA ASN A 137 -5.10 35.70 20.20
C ASN A 137 -6.28 35.57 21.17
N ASP A 138 -7.29 34.77 20.80
CA ASP A 138 -8.43 34.43 21.67
C ASP A 138 -8.08 33.32 22.67
N ASP A 139 -6.92 32.70 22.52
CA ASP A 139 -6.38 31.66 23.37
C ASP A 139 -5.31 32.24 24.29
N GLU A 140 -5.36 31.91 25.56
CA GLU A 140 -4.49 32.52 26.59
C GLU A 140 -3.01 32.06 26.49
N ASN A 141 -2.54 31.54 25.35
CA ASN A 141 -1.23 30.92 25.21
C ASN A 141 -0.49 31.25 23.90
N ASP A 142 0.61 31.99 24.02
CA ASP A 142 1.47 32.43 22.93
C ASP A 142 2.56 31.42 22.52
N ASN A 143 2.35 30.12 22.78
CA ASN A 143 3.33 29.07 22.50
C ASN A 143 2.66 27.68 22.39
N HIS A 144 1.99 27.43 21.27
CA HIS A 144 1.23 26.19 21.10
C HIS A 144 1.36 25.60 19.69
N ILE A 145 0.97 24.33 19.57
CA ILE A 145 0.80 23.64 18.29
C ILE A 145 -0.64 23.19 18.18
N ALA A 146 -1.28 23.42 17.05
CA ALA A 146 -2.62 22.95 16.78
C ALA A 146 -2.79 22.36 15.38
N ILE A 147 -3.86 21.60 15.20
CA ILE A 147 -4.38 21.23 13.88
C ILE A 147 -5.68 22.00 13.67
N GLN A 148 -5.72 22.83 12.64
CA GLN A 148 -6.83 23.74 12.32
C GLN A 148 -7.47 23.35 10.98
N SER A 149 -8.79 23.22 10.94
CA SER A 149 -9.53 22.99 9.70
C SER A 149 -11.00 23.37 9.80
N LYS A 150 -11.54 23.91 8.70
CA LYS A 150 -12.99 24.03 8.44
C LYS A 150 -13.45 23.10 7.31
N GLY A 151 -12.64 22.08 7.00
CA GLY A 151 -12.85 21.17 5.90
C GLY A 151 -12.83 21.89 4.55
N ALA A 152 -13.97 21.86 3.84
CA ALA A 152 -14.14 22.48 2.52
C ALA A 152 -14.14 24.02 2.56
N ASP A 153 -14.59 24.59 3.68
CA ASP A 153 -14.74 26.04 3.86
C ASP A 153 -13.38 26.72 4.05
N GLN A 154 -13.41 28.05 4.12
CA GLN A 154 -12.23 28.84 4.45
C GLN A 154 -11.77 28.49 5.87
N ASN A 155 -10.51 28.07 5.99
CA ASN A 155 -9.91 27.80 7.29
C ASN A 155 -9.69 29.11 8.07
N VAL A 156 -9.64 29.04 9.39
CA VAL A 156 -9.46 30.20 10.28
C VAL A 156 -8.50 29.84 11.41
N ALA A 157 -7.77 30.83 11.90
CA ALA A 157 -6.83 30.68 13.02
C ALA A 157 -7.51 31.03 14.35
N THR A 158 -8.65 30.40 14.60
CA THR A 158 -9.44 30.60 15.82
C THR A 158 -9.89 29.27 16.38
N ILE A 159 -10.31 29.27 17.64
CA ILE A 159 -10.73 28.05 18.34
C ILE A 159 -11.89 27.31 17.65
N GLY A 160 -12.68 28.01 16.83
CA GLY A 160 -13.78 27.44 16.06
C GLY A 160 -13.36 26.50 14.92
N ALA A 161 -12.08 26.48 14.55
CA ALA A 161 -11.50 25.53 13.58
C ALA A 161 -10.57 24.48 14.22
N THR A 162 -10.34 24.56 15.54
CA THR A 162 -9.32 23.75 16.21
C THR A 162 -9.78 22.31 16.38
N LEU A 163 -9.10 21.39 15.70
CA LEU A 163 -9.34 19.96 15.81
C LEU A 163 -8.60 19.34 17.00
N VAL A 164 -7.44 19.89 17.35
CA VAL A 164 -6.64 19.55 18.53
C VAL A 164 -5.61 20.67 18.77
N ARG A 165 -5.29 20.96 20.03
CA ARG A 165 -4.26 21.91 20.44
C ARG A 165 -3.42 21.31 21.57
N ASN A 166 -2.12 21.61 21.57
CA ASN A 166 -1.23 21.35 22.69
C ASN A 166 -0.39 22.60 22.99
N ALA A 167 -0.59 23.16 24.18
CA ALA A 167 0.14 24.31 24.71
C ALA A 167 1.25 23.92 25.73
N ILE A 168 1.41 22.62 26.02
CA ILE A 168 2.47 22.09 26.89
C ILE A 168 3.57 21.55 25.99
N LEU A 169 4.42 22.45 25.50
CA LEU A 169 5.52 22.14 24.61
C LEU A 169 6.83 21.96 25.38
N PRO A 170 7.76 21.11 24.91
CA PRO A 170 9.08 20.93 25.51
C PRO A 170 10.03 22.13 25.28
N VAL A 171 9.62 23.11 24.48
CA VAL A 171 10.40 24.29 24.11
C VAL A 171 9.49 25.51 23.94
N VAL A 172 10.09 26.70 23.98
CA VAL A 172 9.49 27.94 23.51
C VAL A 172 9.81 28.07 22.01
N LEU A 173 8.79 28.14 21.17
CA LEU A 173 8.91 28.14 19.70
C LEU A 173 9.72 29.34 19.17
N LYS A 174 9.60 30.49 19.84
CA LYS A 174 10.29 31.76 19.54
C LYS A 174 11.57 32.00 20.35
N ASP A 175 12.30 30.95 20.72
CA ASP A 175 13.54 31.07 21.51
C ASP A 175 14.79 31.46 20.69
N GLY A 176 14.64 31.63 19.37
CA GLY A 176 15.72 31.96 18.43
C GLY A 176 16.60 30.78 18.02
N LYS A 177 16.32 29.56 18.48
CA LYS A 177 17.04 28.34 18.08
C LYS A 177 16.34 27.64 16.93
N VAL A 178 17.07 26.74 16.29
CA VAL A 178 16.51 25.83 15.29
C VAL A 178 15.79 24.69 16.01
N HIS A 179 14.55 24.45 15.64
CA HIS A 179 13.73 23.34 16.11
C HIS A 179 13.32 22.44 14.96
N LYS A 180 12.98 21.20 15.28
CA LYS A 180 12.61 20.18 14.30
C LYS A 180 11.21 19.67 14.54
N VAL A 181 10.42 19.63 13.48
CA VAL A 181 9.09 19.02 13.45
C VAL A 181 9.13 17.77 12.58
N ASN A 182 8.55 16.70 13.10
CA ASN A 182 8.26 15.48 12.34
C ASN A 182 6.74 15.26 12.35
N ILE A 183 6.13 15.12 11.18
CA ILE A 183 4.72 14.74 11.05
C ILE A 183 4.66 13.39 10.36
N GLU A 184 3.96 12.45 10.96
CA GLU A 184 3.69 11.13 10.41
C GLU A 184 2.18 10.95 10.27
N TYR A 185 1.73 10.67 9.05
CA TYR A 185 0.33 10.40 8.74
C TYR A 185 0.17 8.97 8.26
N LYS A 186 -0.68 8.17 8.91
CA LYS A 186 -0.97 6.79 8.50
C LYS A 186 -2.28 6.33 9.09
N ASP A 187 -3.03 5.50 8.36
CA ASP A 187 -4.26 4.87 8.88
C ASP A 187 -5.23 5.90 9.49
N LYS A 188 -5.38 7.06 8.80
CA LYS A 188 -6.20 8.20 9.23
C LYS A 188 -5.79 8.78 10.60
N LYS A 189 -4.51 8.72 10.90
CA LYS A 189 -3.94 9.20 12.15
C LYS A 189 -2.72 10.07 11.87
N MET A 190 -2.67 11.25 12.48
CA MET A 190 -1.58 12.20 12.41
C MET A 190 -0.86 12.25 13.77
N LEU A 191 0.44 11.97 13.75
CA LEU A 191 1.35 12.13 14.87
C LEU A 191 2.31 13.27 14.58
N ILE A 192 2.49 14.17 15.55
CA ILE A 192 3.42 15.30 15.42
C ILE A 192 4.41 15.25 16.57
N PHE A 193 5.68 15.39 16.23
CA PHE A 193 6.78 15.43 17.18
C PHE A 193 7.53 16.75 17.06
N LEU A 194 7.85 17.36 18.20
CA LEU A 194 8.69 18.55 18.31
C LEU A 194 9.97 18.18 19.04
N ASN A 195 11.11 18.32 18.36
CA ASN A 195 12.44 17.93 18.86
C ASN A 195 12.47 16.49 19.41
N GLY A 196 11.74 15.58 18.74
CA GLY A 196 11.64 14.17 19.12
C GLY A 196 10.57 13.83 20.17
N ASN A 197 9.95 14.82 20.82
CA ASN A 197 8.85 14.60 21.77
C ASN A 197 7.51 14.58 21.03
N LYS A 198 6.68 13.56 21.24
CA LYS A 198 5.33 13.53 20.67
C LYS A 198 4.48 14.62 21.33
N VAL A 199 3.97 15.55 20.53
CA VAL A 199 3.16 16.70 20.99
C VAL A 199 1.71 16.61 20.51
N ILE A 200 1.43 15.93 19.40
CA ILE A 200 0.05 15.67 18.93
C ILE A 200 -0.09 14.20 18.54
N ASP A 201 -1.27 13.65 18.85
CA ASP A 201 -1.75 12.32 18.49
C ASP A 201 -3.24 12.45 18.15
N LYS A 202 -3.57 12.51 16.85
CA LYS A 202 -4.92 12.86 16.39
C LYS A 202 -5.40 11.93 15.28
N GLU A 203 -6.58 11.36 15.44
CA GLU A 203 -7.31 10.74 14.34
C GLU A 203 -7.90 11.83 13.44
N ILE A 204 -7.57 11.78 12.15
CA ILE A 204 -8.03 12.70 11.11
C ILE A 204 -7.98 12.00 9.75
N ASP A 205 -9.10 12.06 9.03
CA ASP A 205 -9.18 11.57 7.66
C ASP A 205 -8.96 12.73 6.70
N LEU A 206 -7.71 12.95 6.26
CA LEU A 206 -7.36 14.07 5.38
C LEU A 206 -8.15 14.00 4.07
N ALA A 207 -8.38 12.80 3.53
CA ALA A 207 -9.09 12.63 2.26
C ALA A 207 -10.51 13.21 2.31
N THR A 208 -11.25 12.90 3.38
CA THR A 208 -12.61 13.42 3.58
C THR A 208 -12.63 14.84 4.12
N THR A 209 -11.65 15.22 4.94
CA THR A 209 -11.58 16.58 5.53
C THR A 209 -11.43 17.63 4.43
N ILE A 210 -10.54 17.41 3.46
CA ILE A 210 -10.22 18.41 2.41
C ILE A 210 -10.67 17.99 1.00
N ASN A 211 -11.68 17.12 0.92
CA ASN A 211 -12.33 16.72 -0.33
C ASN A 211 -11.36 16.28 -1.44
N LEU A 212 -10.46 15.33 -1.15
CA LEU A 212 -9.49 14.87 -2.16
C LEU A 212 -10.18 14.09 -3.29
N GLU A 213 -9.97 14.49 -4.54
CA GLU A 213 -10.39 13.71 -5.70
C GLU A 213 -9.68 12.36 -5.73
N ASN A 214 -10.44 11.27 -5.93
CA ASN A 214 -9.96 9.90 -5.78
C ASN A 214 -9.28 9.61 -4.43
N ASN A 215 -9.50 10.45 -3.41
CA ASN A 215 -9.03 10.35 -2.02
C ASN A 215 -7.49 10.35 -1.79
N GLU A 216 -6.67 10.77 -2.75
CA GLU A 216 -5.25 10.42 -2.67
C GLU A 216 -4.25 11.56 -2.74
N LYS A 217 -4.51 12.72 -3.37
CA LYS A 217 -3.45 13.70 -3.65
C LYS A 217 -3.76 15.13 -3.21
N MET A 218 -2.78 15.79 -2.58
CA MET A 218 -2.90 17.16 -2.04
C MET A 218 -1.65 18.00 -2.30
N TRP A 219 -1.81 19.33 -2.21
CA TRP A 219 -0.68 20.27 -2.17
C TRP A 219 -0.19 20.45 -0.72
N ILE A 220 1.10 20.73 -0.58
CA ILE A 220 1.74 20.97 0.71
C ILE A 220 2.68 22.17 0.66
N GLY A 221 2.76 22.88 1.77
CA GLY A 221 3.65 24.04 1.89
C GLY A 221 3.65 24.63 3.29
N PHE A 222 4.30 25.77 3.41
CA PHE A 222 4.37 26.55 4.62
C PHE A 222 3.75 27.92 4.38
N THR A 223 3.12 28.44 5.41
CA THR A 223 2.71 29.84 5.48
C THR A 223 3.24 30.44 6.78
N SER A 224 3.39 31.76 6.78
CA SER A 224 3.69 32.53 7.98
C SER A 224 3.19 33.95 7.77
N SER A 225 2.87 34.63 8.85
CA SER A 225 2.59 36.06 8.84
C SER A 225 3.12 36.76 10.08
N THR A 226 3.16 38.08 9.97
CA THR A 226 3.33 38.99 11.09
C THR A 226 2.16 39.97 11.14
N GLY A 227 1.96 40.58 12.30
CA GLY A 227 0.86 41.50 12.59
C GLY A 227 1.40 42.81 13.16
N ALA A 228 0.79 43.26 14.25
CA ALA A 228 1.28 44.41 15.05
C ALA A 228 2.49 44.02 15.93
N ALA A 229 2.58 42.74 16.28
CA ALA A 229 3.81 42.09 16.71
C ALA A 229 4.38 41.29 15.53
N PHE A 230 5.68 41.03 15.55
CA PHE A 230 6.36 40.37 14.44
C PHE A 230 7.57 39.58 14.94
N SER A 231 7.92 38.53 14.21
CA SER A 231 9.20 37.81 14.28
C SER A 231 9.64 37.50 12.86
N GLN A 232 10.95 37.36 12.65
CA GLN A 232 11.44 36.67 11.45
C GLN A 232 11.21 35.16 11.57
N HIS A 233 10.64 34.56 10.53
CA HIS A 233 10.31 33.14 10.46
C HIS A 233 11.08 32.46 9.32
N GLU A 234 11.76 31.35 9.62
CA GLU A 234 12.64 30.68 8.67
C GLU A 234 12.41 29.17 8.62
N ILE A 235 12.56 28.59 7.41
CA ILE A 235 12.66 27.15 7.17
C ILE A 235 14.09 26.84 6.69
N HIS A 236 14.74 25.90 7.37
CA HIS A 236 16.17 25.55 7.16
C HIS A 236 16.32 24.25 6.37
N SER A 237 15.41 23.30 6.58
CA SER A 237 15.35 22.04 5.84
C SER A 237 13.91 21.56 5.70
N TRP A 238 13.64 20.77 4.66
CA TRP A 238 12.33 20.13 4.47
C TRP A 238 12.47 18.85 3.65
N SER A 239 11.91 17.76 4.16
CA SER A 239 11.82 16.48 3.48
C SER A 239 10.40 15.93 3.56
N PHE A 240 10.04 15.15 2.55
CA PHE A 240 8.77 14.47 2.46
C PHE A 240 8.98 13.10 1.83
N GLU A 241 8.28 12.09 2.34
CA GLU A 241 8.33 10.72 1.86
C GLU A 241 6.94 10.09 1.94
N GLU A 242 6.41 9.61 0.81
CA GLU A 242 5.19 8.81 0.78
C GLU A 242 5.47 7.42 1.34
N TYR A 243 4.56 6.85 2.14
CA TYR A 243 4.68 5.45 2.49
C TYR A 243 4.35 4.57 1.28
N LEU A 244 5.11 3.50 1.11
CA LEU A 244 4.82 2.50 0.10
C LEU A 244 3.73 1.55 0.59
N GLU A 245 2.98 1.00 -0.36
CA GLU A 245 2.22 -0.22 -0.10
C GLU A 245 3.20 -1.27 0.44
N LYS A 246 2.85 -1.93 1.55
CA LYS A 246 3.63 -3.10 1.97
C LYS A 246 3.59 -4.09 0.81
N PRO A 247 4.74 -4.63 0.36
CA PRO A 247 4.70 -5.68 -0.64
C PRO A 247 3.77 -6.77 -0.12
N VAL A 248 2.74 -7.10 -0.91
CA VAL A 248 1.93 -8.28 -0.62
C VAL A 248 2.90 -9.44 -0.64
N VAL A 249 3.27 -9.94 0.54
CA VAL A 249 3.95 -11.22 0.65
C VAL A 249 2.93 -12.22 0.15
N VAL A 250 3.06 -12.62 -1.11
CA VAL A 250 2.39 -13.81 -1.61
C VAL A 250 3.00 -14.95 -0.79
N GLU A 251 2.36 -15.28 0.33
CA GLU A 251 2.69 -16.49 1.04
C GLU A 251 2.54 -17.62 0.03
N ASN A 252 3.65 -18.27 -0.31
CA ASN A 252 3.65 -19.56 -1.00
C ASN A 252 3.09 -20.62 -0.03
N LYS A 253 1.84 -20.47 0.42
CA LYS A 253 1.12 -21.55 1.07
C LYS A 253 0.96 -22.65 0.01
N PRO A 254 1.48 -23.87 0.26
CA PRO A 254 1.33 -24.95 -0.69
C PRO A 254 -0.16 -25.15 -0.95
N ILE A 255 -0.56 -25.16 -2.23
CA ILE A 255 -1.94 -25.43 -2.62
C ILE A 255 -2.33 -26.78 -2.00
N VAL A 256 -3.27 -26.75 -1.06
CA VAL A 256 -3.83 -27.94 -0.44
C VAL A 256 -5.04 -28.33 -1.27
N ILE A 257 -4.89 -29.40 -2.03
CA ILE A 257 -6.01 -29.99 -2.77
C ILE A 257 -6.65 -31.00 -1.82
N GLU A 258 -7.94 -30.79 -1.54
CA GLU A 258 -8.73 -31.74 -0.74
C GLU A 258 -9.12 -32.94 -1.59
N LYS A 259 -9.21 -34.11 -0.95
CA LYS A 259 -9.66 -35.32 -1.63
C LYS A 259 -11.15 -35.16 -1.98
N PRO A 260 -11.53 -35.23 -3.27
CA PRO A 260 -12.93 -35.20 -3.63
C PRO A 260 -13.67 -36.41 -3.05
N LYS A 261 -14.89 -36.20 -2.54
CA LYS A 261 -15.76 -37.26 -2.02
C LYS A 261 -16.50 -37.98 -3.15
N THR A 262 -16.86 -37.23 -4.19
CA THR A 262 -17.58 -37.70 -5.37
C THR A 262 -16.96 -37.10 -6.64
N LEU A 263 -17.18 -37.76 -7.77
CA LEU A 263 -16.92 -37.24 -9.12
C LEU A 263 -18.11 -37.61 -9.98
N GLU A 264 -18.78 -36.59 -10.55
CA GLU A 264 -20.10 -36.73 -11.15
C GLU A 264 -21.09 -37.37 -10.14
N ASP A 265 -21.69 -38.50 -10.50
CA ASP A 265 -22.67 -39.26 -9.72
C ASP A 265 -22.04 -40.38 -8.86
N ARG A 266 -20.70 -40.51 -8.83
CA ARG A 266 -20.01 -41.65 -8.20
C ARG A 266 -19.23 -41.28 -6.95
N THR A 267 -19.20 -42.21 -6.01
CA THR A 267 -18.35 -42.08 -4.80
C THR A 267 -16.91 -42.42 -5.12
N ILE A 268 -15.96 -41.66 -4.56
CA ILE A 268 -14.53 -41.92 -4.73
C ILE A 268 -14.02 -42.80 -3.58
N VAL A 269 -13.57 -44.01 -3.90
CA VAL A 269 -13.24 -45.05 -2.91
C VAL A 269 -11.74 -45.30 -2.72
N GLY A 270 -10.90 -44.80 -3.63
CA GLY A 270 -9.46 -45.12 -3.64
C GLY A 270 -8.71 -44.69 -2.38
N LYS A 271 -7.79 -45.54 -1.93
CA LYS A 271 -6.97 -45.31 -0.72
C LYS A 271 -5.46 -45.27 -1.02
N ASN A 272 -5.08 -45.50 -2.27
CA ASN A 272 -3.69 -45.61 -2.67
C ASN A 272 -3.01 -44.24 -2.59
N LYS A 273 -1.83 -44.21 -1.96
CA LYS A 273 -1.01 -43.02 -1.82
C LYS A 273 0.38 -43.27 -2.41
N ILE A 274 0.85 -42.36 -3.26
CA ILE A 274 2.16 -42.43 -3.89
C ILE A 274 2.91 -41.14 -3.62
N LYS A 275 4.16 -41.26 -3.16
CA LYS A 275 5.08 -40.15 -2.95
C LYS A 275 5.98 -39.99 -4.16
N VAL A 276 6.15 -38.77 -4.66
CA VAL A 276 7.04 -38.45 -5.79
C VAL A 276 7.95 -37.28 -5.44
N LYS A 277 9.13 -37.26 -6.06
CA LYS A 277 10.18 -36.24 -5.80
C LYS A 277 10.28 -35.17 -6.89
N SER A 278 9.48 -35.28 -7.95
CA SER A 278 9.42 -34.32 -9.05
C SER A 278 8.01 -33.78 -9.19
N ARG A 279 7.88 -32.47 -9.47
CA ARG A 279 6.59 -31.86 -9.83
C ARG A 279 6.12 -32.29 -11.21
N LYS A 280 7.05 -32.52 -12.14
CA LYS A 280 6.72 -33.07 -13.45
C LYS A 280 6.78 -34.59 -13.40
N ILE A 281 5.67 -35.25 -13.67
CA ILE A 281 5.58 -36.72 -13.70
C ILE A 281 4.97 -37.21 -15.02
N THR A 282 5.27 -38.46 -15.36
CA THR A 282 4.70 -39.15 -16.52
C THR A 282 3.79 -40.27 -16.06
N LEU A 283 2.55 -40.26 -16.52
CA LEU A 283 1.58 -41.34 -16.37
C LEU A 283 1.65 -42.26 -17.59
N GLU A 284 1.77 -43.57 -17.37
CA GLU A 284 1.53 -44.59 -18.38
C GLU A 284 0.32 -45.42 -17.98
N VAL A 285 -0.65 -45.56 -18.89
CA VAL A 285 -1.94 -46.19 -18.62
C VAL A 285 -2.19 -47.25 -19.68
N TRP A 286 -2.47 -48.49 -19.27
CA TRP A 286 -2.74 -49.59 -20.19
C TRP A 286 -3.63 -50.65 -19.57
N ASP A 287 -4.22 -51.47 -20.45
CA ASP A 287 -4.96 -52.66 -20.08
C ASP A 287 -3.99 -53.83 -19.92
N GLN A 288 -3.97 -54.43 -18.73
CA GLN A 288 -3.15 -55.62 -18.46
C GLN A 288 -3.92 -56.93 -18.68
N GLY A 289 -5.23 -56.88 -18.89
CA GLY A 289 -6.14 -58.00 -19.07
C GLY A 289 -6.47 -58.31 -20.54
N LEU A 290 -7.73 -58.69 -20.76
CA LEU A 290 -8.31 -58.95 -22.07
C LEU A 290 -8.84 -57.64 -22.64
N GLU A 291 -8.45 -57.29 -23.88
CA GLU A 291 -8.99 -56.11 -24.56
C GLU A 291 -10.45 -56.37 -24.98
N ASP A 292 -11.39 -56.09 -24.08
CA ASP A 292 -12.82 -56.37 -24.25
C ASP A 292 -13.68 -55.11 -24.47
N GLY A 293 -13.03 -53.97 -24.71
CA GLY A 293 -13.67 -52.72 -25.09
C GLY A 293 -13.91 -51.74 -23.94
N ASP A 294 -13.21 -51.90 -22.82
CA ASP A 294 -13.21 -50.95 -21.70
C ASP A 294 -12.91 -49.51 -22.13
N ILE A 295 -13.83 -48.60 -21.81
CA ILE A 295 -13.72 -47.15 -22.03
C ILE A 295 -13.59 -46.48 -20.67
N ILE A 296 -12.56 -45.67 -20.51
CA ILE A 296 -12.25 -44.95 -19.28
C ILE A 296 -12.05 -43.46 -19.52
N SER A 297 -12.24 -42.68 -18.46
CA SER A 297 -11.79 -41.29 -18.36
C SER A 297 -10.91 -41.14 -17.12
N LEU A 298 -9.92 -40.24 -17.18
CA LEU A 298 -9.05 -39.91 -16.06
C LEU A 298 -9.27 -38.44 -15.68
N ASN A 299 -9.59 -38.22 -14.42
CA ASN A 299 -9.70 -36.90 -13.82
C ASN A 299 -8.50 -36.64 -12.91
N TYR A 300 -7.84 -35.51 -13.08
CA TYR A 300 -6.74 -35.05 -12.26
C TYR A 300 -7.11 -33.69 -11.65
N ASN A 301 -7.18 -33.60 -10.33
CA ASN A 301 -7.54 -32.38 -9.59
C ASN A 301 -8.80 -31.67 -10.14
N ASN A 302 -9.88 -32.42 -10.36
CA ASN A 302 -11.14 -31.96 -10.96
C ASN A 302 -11.09 -31.60 -12.46
N LYS A 303 -9.97 -31.87 -13.15
CA LYS A 303 -9.84 -31.69 -14.60
C LYS A 303 -9.73 -33.01 -15.33
N TRP A 304 -10.54 -33.21 -16.37
CA TRP A 304 -10.39 -34.37 -17.25
C TRP A 304 -9.10 -34.25 -18.08
N ILE A 305 -8.18 -35.19 -17.90
CA ILE A 305 -6.91 -35.27 -18.64
C ILE A 305 -6.92 -36.38 -19.70
N LEU A 306 -7.92 -37.25 -19.65
CA LEU A 306 -8.22 -38.27 -20.65
C LEU A 306 -9.72 -38.54 -20.60
N GLU A 307 -10.41 -38.53 -21.73
CA GLU A 307 -11.86 -38.71 -21.79
C GLU A 307 -12.23 -39.77 -22.83
N ASN A 308 -13.23 -40.61 -22.50
CA ASN A 308 -13.84 -41.59 -23.39
C ASN A 308 -12.80 -42.44 -24.16
N PHE A 309 -11.75 -42.86 -23.46
CA PHE A 309 -10.62 -43.54 -24.05
C PHE A 309 -10.77 -45.04 -23.94
N THR A 310 -10.85 -45.73 -25.08
CA THR A 310 -10.78 -47.19 -25.14
C THR A 310 -9.38 -47.66 -24.76
N ILE A 311 -9.27 -48.34 -23.63
CA ILE A 311 -7.98 -48.83 -23.13
C ILE A 311 -7.52 -50.04 -23.94
N LYS A 312 -6.20 -50.17 -24.10
CA LYS A 312 -5.54 -51.24 -24.87
C LYS A 312 -4.29 -51.69 -24.15
N LYS A 313 -3.69 -52.81 -24.56
CA LYS A 313 -2.37 -53.28 -24.09
C LYS A 313 -1.25 -52.29 -24.43
N ARG A 314 -1.44 -51.49 -25.48
CA ARG A 314 -0.53 -50.39 -25.81
C ARG A 314 -0.72 -49.24 -24.82
N LYS A 315 0.37 -48.86 -24.14
CA LYS A 315 0.41 -47.76 -23.18
C LYS A 315 0.03 -46.42 -23.80
N LYS A 316 -0.90 -45.73 -23.14
CA LYS A 316 -1.15 -44.29 -23.28
C LYS A 316 -0.24 -43.54 -22.32
N ILE A 317 0.47 -42.52 -22.82
CA ILE A 317 1.39 -41.69 -22.04
C ILE A 317 0.80 -40.29 -21.89
N ILE A 318 0.82 -39.75 -20.66
CA ILE A 318 0.35 -38.40 -20.31
C ILE A 318 1.40 -37.76 -19.40
N GLU A 319 1.83 -36.54 -19.71
CA GLU A 319 2.67 -35.74 -18.81
C GLU A 319 1.77 -34.83 -17.97
N ILE A 320 2.03 -34.75 -16.66
CA ILE A 320 1.31 -33.86 -15.75
C ILE A 320 2.30 -33.09 -14.86
N ASP A 321 1.94 -31.85 -14.54
CA ASP A 321 2.62 -31.03 -13.55
C ASP A 321 1.79 -31.01 -12.26
N LEU A 322 2.45 -31.28 -11.12
CA LEU A 322 1.84 -31.30 -9.81
C LEU A 322 1.56 -29.89 -9.29
N GLU A 323 0.28 -29.63 -9.02
CA GLU A 323 -0.25 -28.31 -8.65
C GLU A 323 -0.11 -28.08 -7.14
N GLY A 324 -0.43 -29.11 -6.33
CA GLY A 324 -0.43 -29.03 -4.87
C GLY A 324 0.56 -29.99 -4.21
N LYS A 325 0.60 -29.93 -2.87
CA LYS A 325 1.30 -30.92 -2.06
C LYS A 325 0.66 -32.31 -2.20
N ASN A 326 -0.68 -32.34 -2.24
CA ASN A 326 -1.47 -33.53 -2.56
C ASN A 326 -2.16 -33.28 -3.90
N ASN A 327 -2.29 -34.32 -4.71
CA ASN A 327 -2.97 -34.28 -6.00
C ASN A 327 -3.74 -35.59 -6.17
N TYR A 328 -4.88 -35.59 -6.85
CA TYR A 328 -5.72 -36.78 -6.99
C TYR A 328 -5.91 -37.13 -8.45
N LEU A 329 -5.54 -38.36 -8.78
CA LEU A 329 -5.87 -38.98 -10.06
C LEU A 329 -6.99 -39.98 -9.83
N ILE A 330 -8.11 -39.80 -10.52
CA ILE A 330 -9.33 -40.59 -10.37
C ILE A 330 -9.59 -41.30 -11.70
N LEU A 331 -9.82 -42.61 -11.62
CA LEU A 331 -10.29 -43.41 -12.75
C LEU A 331 -11.81 -43.40 -12.76
N HIS A 332 -12.40 -43.01 -13.88
CA HIS A 332 -13.84 -43.07 -14.11
C HIS A 332 -14.16 -44.05 -15.24
N ALA A 333 -14.99 -45.05 -14.97
CA ALA A 333 -15.38 -46.05 -15.98
C ALA A 333 -16.55 -45.51 -16.83
N ILE A 334 -16.42 -45.44 -18.16
CA ILE A 334 -17.53 -44.98 -19.03
C ILE A 334 -18.44 -46.15 -19.43
N ASN A 335 -17.86 -47.34 -19.61
CA ASN A 335 -18.57 -48.61 -19.70
C ASN A 335 -17.90 -49.64 -18.75
N LEU A 336 -18.36 -50.89 -18.75
CA LEU A 336 -17.75 -51.97 -17.96
C LEU A 336 -17.13 -53.09 -18.82
N GLY A 337 -16.95 -52.83 -20.12
CA GLY A 337 -16.56 -53.86 -21.09
C GLY A 337 -17.48 -55.08 -21.06
N SER A 338 -16.89 -56.25 -21.34
CA SER A 338 -17.56 -57.55 -21.25
C SER A 338 -17.34 -58.21 -19.88
N SER A 339 -16.37 -57.76 -19.07
CA SER A 339 -16.06 -58.28 -17.73
C SER A 339 -15.80 -57.17 -16.70
N PRO A 340 -16.82 -56.74 -15.93
CA PRO A 340 -16.66 -55.74 -14.87
C PRO A 340 -15.74 -56.19 -13.72
N PRO A 341 -15.02 -55.29 -13.00
CA PRO A 341 -14.90 -53.83 -13.20
C PRO A 341 -13.80 -53.43 -14.18
N ASN A 342 -13.82 -52.18 -14.67
CA ASN A 342 -12.74 -51.67 -15.52
C ASN A 342 -11.47 -51.54 -14.70
N THR A 343 -10.50 -52.38 -15.04
CA THR A 343 -9.23 -52.49 -14.35
C THR A 343 -8.13 -51.88 -15.20
N VAL A 344 -7.43 -50.90 -14.64
CA VAL A 344 -6.39 -50.18 -15.38
C VAL A 344 -5.07 -50.32 -14.65
N ALA A 345 -4.05 -50.78 -15.37
CA ALA A 345 -2.67 -50.70 -14.90
C ALA A 345 -2.13 -49.29 -15.15
N ILE A 346 -1.58 -48.68 -14.10
CA ILE A 346 -0.98 -47.35 -14.17
C ILE A 346 0.44 -47.36 -13.64
N ALA A 347 1.35 -46.71 -14.37
CA ALA A 347 2.70 -46.39 -13.92
C ALA A 347 2.87 -44.87 -13.80
N ILE A 348 3.30 -44.41 -12.63
CA ILE A 348 3.64 -43.02 -12.34
C ILE A 348 5.16 -42.91 -12.25
N LYS A 349 5.77 -42.11 -13.14
CA LYS A 349 7.23 -41.90 -13.21
C LYS A 349 7.58 -40.47 -12.82
N ASP A 350 8.45 -40.29 -11.83
CA ASP A 350 8.92 -38.98 -11.37
C ASP A 350 10.32 -38.61 -11.90
N GLY A 351 10.79 -39.32 -12.93
CA GLY A 351 12.13 -39.20 -13.50
C GLY A 351 13.22 -39.99 -12.74
N LYS A 352 12.95 -40.45 -11.50
CA LYS A 352 13.89 -41.25 -10.70
C LYS A 352 13.34 -42.62 -10.33
N LYS A 353 12.06 -42.68 -10.00
CA LYS A 353 11.33 -43.87 -9.57
C LYS A 353 10.09 -44.05 -10.42
N THR A 354 9.74 -45.31 -10.65
CA THR A 354 8.48 -45.71 -11.27
C THR A 354 7.64 -46.42 -10.23
N HIS A 355 6.43 -45.93 -10.00
CA HIS A 355 5.43 -46.56 -9.14
C HIS A 355 4.38 -47.21 -10.04
N LYS A 356 4.13 -48.51 -9.87
CA LYS A 356 3.07 -49.22 -10.61
C LYS A 356 1.96 -49.62 -9.65
N THR A 357 0.73 -49.43 -10.06
CA THR A 357 -0.47 -49.86 -9.31
C THR A 357 -1.62 -50.12 -10.27
N PHE A 358 -2.72 -50.63 -9.73
CA PHE A 358 -3.99 -50.78 -10.44
C PHE A 358 -5.02 -49.79 -9.89
N LEU A 359 -5.94 -49.39 -10.76
CA LEU A 359 -7.16 -48.68 -10.41
C LEU A 359 -8.36 -49.46 -10.93
N ASN A 360 -9.40 -49.60 -10.12
CA ASN A 360 -10.59 -50.41 -10.45
C ASN A 360 -11.88 -49.60 -10.28
N SER A 361 -12.54 -49.23 -11.37
CA SER A 361 -13.75 -48.40 -11.32
C SER A 361 -14.95 -49.13 -11.90
N ASN A 362 -16.14 -48.82 -11.36
CA ASN A 362 -17.41 -49.31 -11.86
C ASN A 362 -18.44 -48.18 -11.97
N MET A 363 -19.70 -48.50 -12.31
CA MET A 363 -20.75 -47.49 -12.51
C MET A 363 -21.26 -46.83 -11.21
N LYS A 364 -20.87 -47.31 -10.03
CA LYS A 364 -21.27 -46.73 -8.73
C LYS A 364 -20.10 -46.05 -8.00
N ALA A 365 -18.87 -46.49 -8.24
CA ALA A 365 -17.68 -46.05 -7.55
C ALA A 365 -16.49 -45.84 -8.49
N SER A 366 -15.75 -44.76 -8.24
CA SER A 366 -14.50 -44.42 -8.92
C SER A 366 -13.32 -44.65 -7.98
N ASP A 367 -12.30 -45.36 -8.45
CA ASP A 367 -11.04 -45.53 -7.73
C ASP A 367 -10.11 -44.33 -7.97
N SER A 368 -9.17 -44.10 -7.04
CA SER A 368 -8.26 -42.95 -7.08
C SER A 368 -6.91 -43.23 -6.44
N ILE A 369 -5.92 -42.46 -6.87
CA ILE A 369 -4.59 -42.38 -6.26
C ILE A 369 -4.35 -40.94 -5.80
N GLU A 370 -3.90 -40.79 -4.55
CA GLU A 370 -3.33 -39.57 -4.03
C GLU A 370 -1.82 -39.53 -4.33
N ILE A 371 -1.40 -38.53 -5.11
CA ILE A 371 -0.01 -38.28 -5.49
C ILE A 371 0.52 -37.12 -4.63
N MET A 372 1.42 -37.44 -3.71
CA MET A 372 2.01 -36.49 -2.77
C MET A 372 3.39 -36.05 -3.26
N TYR A 373 3.56 -34.75 -3.47
CA TYR A 373 4.86 -34.15 -3.76
C TYR A 373 5.63 -33.92 -2.46
N GLU A 374 6.81 -34.50 -2.35
CA GLU A 374 7.74 -34.27 -1.24
C GLU A 374 8.92 -33.44 -1.74
N GLU A 375 8.97 -32.18 -1.30
CA GLU A 375 10.10 -31.29 -1.52
C GLU A 375 11.32 -31.83 -0.76
N LYS A 376 12.51 -31.66 -1.35
CA LYS A 376 13.76 -32.23 -0.83
C LYS A 376 14.22 -31.59 0.45
#